data_AF-A0A7L4N6L0-F1
#
_entry.id   AF-A0A7L4N6L0-F1
#
_cell.length_a   1.000
_cell.length_b   1.000
_cell.length_c   1.000
_cell.angle_alpha   90.00
_cell.angle_beta   90.00
_cell.angle_gamma   90.00
#
_symmetry.space_group_name_H-M   'P 1'
#
loop_
_entity.id
_entity.type
_entity.pdbx_description
1 polymer ?
#
loop_
_entity_poly.entity_id
_entity_poly.type
_entity_poly.pdbx_seq_one_letter_code
_entity_poly.pdbx_strand_id
1 'polypeptide(L)'
;LAEVRHVFAEVLEEYGIKYTRVPVEPGLHNCDWIPPALMDFYLGVEEDSFNTVDVFTRHGIRWPDIYIGLSTMGKNMSVGSIWSAIDTAILEVMSRAPSPQSRTVTIELMVHPGYPSVPPVGGCGEGPDDFSQSWERLHELQTLIKPELQSHYKARNIQLCSFKDL
;
A
#
# COMPACT_ATOMS: atom_id res chain seq x y z
N LEU A 1 3.50 15.11 12.45
CA LEU A 1 2.82 16.06 13.37
C LEU A 1 1.46 15.47 13.71
N ALA A 2 1.12 15.32 15.00
CA ALA A 2 -0.10 14.64 15.40
C ALA A 2 -1.39 15.28 14.82
N GLU A 3 -1.41 16.61 14.71
CA GLU A 3 -2.56 17.39 14.22
C GLU A 3 -2.93 17.11 12.75
N VAL A 4 -1.97 16.68 11.92
CA VAL A 4 -2.18 16.47 10.48
C VAL A 4 -3.30 15.46 10.22
N ARG A 5 -3.42 14.42 11.04
CA ARG A 5 -4.47 13.38 10.85
C ARG A 5 -5.88 13.93 11.06
N HIS A 6 -6.04 14.93 11.92
CA HIS A 6 -7.34 15.56 12.20
C HIS A 6 -7.73 16.46 11.04
N VAL A 7 -6.83 17.37 10.64
CA VAL A 7 -7.04 18.25 9.48
C VAL A 7 -7.30 17.43 8.23
N PHE A 8 -6.53 16.36 8.01
CA PHE A 8 -6.73 15.47 6.87
C PHE A 8 -8.10 14.80 6.90
N ALA A 9 -8.54 14.28 8.04
CA ALA A 9 -9.86 13.65 8.17
C ALA A 9 -11.01 14.64 7.94
N GLU A 10 -10.91 15.84 8.51
CA GLU A 10 -11.90 16.92 8.31
C GLU A 10 -12.03 17.28 6.83
N VAL A 11 -10.91 17.41 6.10
CA VAL A 11 -10.92 17.69 4.66
C VAL A 11 -11.54 16.52 3.88
N LEU A 12 -11.22 15.27 4.20
CA LEU A 12 -11.84 14.14 3.52
C LEU A 12 -13.36 14.11 3.74
N GLU A 13 -13.82 14.38 4.95
CA GLU A 13 -15.25 14.48 5.27
C GLU A 13 -15.93 15.62 4.50
N GLU A 14 -15.36 16.83 4.52
CA GLU A 14 -15.89 18.01 3.83
C GLU A 14 -16.11 17.76 2.33
N TYR A 15 -15.17 17.07 1.69
CA TYR A 15 -15.23 16.74 0.26
C TYR A 15 -15.97 15.43 -0.03
N GLY A 16 -16.52 14.76 0.98
CA GLY A 16 -17.26 13.50 0.84
C GLY A 16 -16.39 12.31 0.39
N ILE A 17 -15.08 12.36 0.64
CA ILE A 17 -14.13 11.28 0.34
C ILE A 17 -14.20 10.25 1.48
N LYS A 18 -14.80 9.10 1.19
CA LYS A 18 -15.08 8.06 2.19
C LYS A 18 -13.95 7.05 2.39
N TYR A 19 -12.90 7.12 1.57
CA TYR A 19 -11.83 6.14 1.57
C TYR A 19 -10.46 6.80 1.58
N THR A 20 -9.57 6.26 2.41
CA THR A 20 -8.15 6.59 2.39
C THR A 20 -7.32 5.35 2.71
N ARG A 21 -5.99 5.52 2.70
CA ARG A 21 -5.01 4.49 3.01
C ARG A 21 -4.66 4.52 4.49
N VAL A 22 -4.48 3.34 5.07
CA VAL A 22 -3.87 3.13 6.40
C VAL A 22 -2.73 2.12 6.20
N PRO A 23 -1.47 2.58 6.05
CA PRO A 23 -0.36 1.72 5.66
C PRO A 23 0.19 0.88 6.83
N VAL A 24 -0.54 -0.19 7.17
CA VAL A 24 -0.12 -1.23 8.12
C VAL A 24 -0.02 -2.55 7.37
N GLU A 25 1.19 -3.11 7.27
CA GLU A 25 1.47 -4.28 6.44
C GLU A 25 1.66 -5.55 7.27
N PRO A 26 0.73 -6.53 7.19
CA PRO A 26 0.90 -7.83 7.82
C PRO A 26 2.19 -8.53 7.37
N GLY A 27 2.92 -9.08 8.34
CA GLY A 27 4.19 -9.78 8.09
C GLY A 27 5.41 -8.89 7.83
N LEU A 28 5.29 -7.55 7.84
CA LEU A 28 6.40 -6.62 7.59
C LEU A 28 7.63 -6.90 8.48
N HIS A 29 7.41 -7.13 9.77
CA HIS A 29 8.46 -7.42 10.74
C HIS A 29 9.28 -8.69 10.43
N ASN A 30 8.77 -9.58 9.57
CA ASN A 30 9.42 -10.83 9.19
C ASN A 30 10.29 -10.69 7.93
N CYS A 31 10.32 -9.51 7.29
CA CYS A 31 11.08 -9.28 6.07
C CYS A 31 12.57 -9.04 6.39
N ASP A 32 13.41 -10.05 6.14
CA ASP A 32 14.86 -10.00 6.36
C ASP A 32 15.63 -9.24 5.26
N TRP A 33 14.99 -8.95 4.13
CA TRP A 33 15.57 -8.20 3.00
C TRP A 33 15.47 -6.68 3.14
N ILE A 34 14.73 -6.17 4.13
CA ILE A 34 14.55 -4.73 4.34
C ILE A 34 15.71 -4.22 5.20
N PRO A 35 16.48 -3.22 4.73
CA PRO A 35 17.56 -2.63 5.53
C PRO A 35 17.04 -2.06 6.87
N PRO A 36 17.78 -2.19 7.98
CA PRO A 36 17.30 -1.75 9.30
C PRO A 36 16.80 -0.30 9.35
N ALA A 37 17.53 0.64 8.74
CA ALA A 37 17.11 2.05 8.71
C ALA A 37 15.80 2.27 7.93
N LEU A 38 15.54 1.46 6.91
CA LEU A 38 14.28 1.51 6.16
C LEU A 38 13.15 0.85 6.94
N MET A 39 13.44 -0.25 7.65
CA MET A 39 12.50 -0.88 8.57
C MET A 39 12.07 0.10 9.67
N ASP A 40 13.01 0.79 10.31
CA ASP A 40 12.68 1.79 11.35
C ASP A 40 11.75 2.89 10.82
N PHE A 41 11.99 3.36 9.59
CA PHE A 41 11.10 4.30 8.92
C PHE A 41 9.70 3.70 8.69
N TYR A 42 9.61 2.48 8.19
CA TYR A 42 8.33 1.80 7.96
C TYR A 42 7.57 1.54 9.25
N LEU A 43 8.23 1.19 10.35
CA LEU A 43 7.59 1.04 11.65
C LEU A 43 7.02 2.37 12.17
N GLY A 44 7.71 3.49 11.92
CA GLY A 44 7.17 4.82 12.18
C GLY A 44 5.91 5.12 11.35
N VAL A 45 5.88 4.68 10.09
CA VAL A 45 4.69 4.79 9.22
C VAL A 45 3.53 3.96 9.78
N GLU A 46 3.77 2.71 10.22
CA GLU A 46 2.74 1.89 10.85
C GLU A 46 2.22 2.51 12.15
N GLU A 47 3.11 3.03 13.00
CA GLU A 47 2.74 3.71 14.24
C GLU A 47 1.85 4.93 13.97
N ASP A 48 2.24 5.80 13.04
CA ASP A 48 1.43 6.95 12.66
C ASP A 48 0.05 6.50 12.12
N SER A 49 0.01 5.39 11.38
CA SER A 49 -1.21 4.80 10.80
C SER A 49 -2.15 4.23 11.85
N PHE A 50 -1.63 3.49 12.85
CA PHE A 50 -2.45 3.04 13.97
C PHE A 50 -3.08 4.21 14.70
N ASN A 51 -2.33 5.29 14.86
CA ASN A 51 -2.82 6.47 15.56
C ASN A 51 -3.84 7.31 14.74
N THR A 52 -4.18 6.94 13.50
CA THR A 52 -5.28 7.58 12.74
C THR A 52 -6.61 6.85 12.87
N VAL A 53 -6.63 5.58 13.29
CA VAL A 53 -7.81 4.71 13.28
C VAL A 53 -9.02 5.35 13.97
N ASP A 54 -8.86 5.85 15.19
CA ASP A 54 -9.94 6.48 15.96
C ASP A 54 -10.43 7.80 15.34
N VAL A 55 -9.54 8.51 14.65
CA VAL A 55 -9.88 9.77 13.96
C VAL A 55 -10.69 9.43 12.71
N PHE A 56 -10.15 8.58 11.84
CA PHE A 56 -10.83 8.20 10.59
C PHE A 56 -12.19 7.55 10.87
N THR A 57 -12.30 6.69 11.88
CA THR A 57 -13.57 6.08 12.29
C THR A 57 -14.62 7.14 12.69
N ARG A 58 -14.23 8.17 13.45
CA ARG A 58 -15.14 9.24 13.88
C ARG A 58 -15.66 10.09 12.72
N HIS A 59 -14.83 10.30 11.70
CA HIS A 59 -15.19 11.03 10.47
C HIS A 59 -15.84 10.12 9.40
N GLY A 60 -16.13 8.85 9.73
CA GLY A 60 -16.75 7.91 8.79
C GLY A 60 -15.86 7.54 7.58
N ILE A 61 -14.55 7.75 7.70
CA ILE A 61 -13.56 7.41 6.68
C ILE A 61 -13.21 5.93 6.81
N ARG A 62 -13.29 5.20 5.71
CA ARG A 62 -12.96 3.78 5.59
C ARG A 62 -11.59 3.60 4.93
N TRP A 63 -11.03 2.41 5.06
CA TRP A 63 -9.79 2.00 4.38
C TRP A 63 -9.88 0.50 4.05
N PRO A 64 -9.02 -0.02 3.17
CA PRO A 64 -8.94 -1.45 2.87
C PRO A 64 -8.66 -2.30 4.10
N ASP A 65 -9.14 -3.54 4.13
CA ASP A 65 -8.93 -4.46 5.26
C ASP A 65 -7.44 -4.80 5.44
N ILE A 66 -6.70 -4.83 4.34
CA ILE A 66 -5.28 -5.17 4.29
C ILE A 66 -4.56 -4.12 3.45
N TYR A 67 -3.39 -3.71 3.92
CA TYR A 67 -2.43 -2.94 3.14
C TYR A 67 -1.16 -3.77 2.92
N ILE A 68 -0.61 -3.69 1.71
CA ILE A 68 0.71 -4.21 1.34
C ILE A 68 1.42 -3.20 0.45
N GLY A 69 2.76 -3.20 0.46
CA GLY A 69 3.55 -2.39 -0.48
C GLY A 69 4.87 -1.86 0.07
N LEU A 70 5.06 -1.86 1.40
CA LEU A 70 6.33 -1.50 2.05
C LEU A 70 7.38 -2.57 1.78
N SER A 71 7.01 -3.86 1.90
CA SER A 71 7.94 -4.97 1.67
C SER A 71 8.28 -5.20 0.20
N THR A 72 7.41 -4.74 -0.70
CA THR A 72 7.53 -4.94 -2.15
C THR A 72 7.98 -3.70 -2.91
N MET A 73 8.29 -2.59 -2.23
CA MET A 73 8.63 -1.33 -2.89
C MET A 73 9.89 -1.42 -3.75
N GLY A 74 9.87 -0.75 -4.91
CA GLY A 74 11.02 -0.50 -5.75
C GLY A 74 11.66 -1.79 -6.24
N LYS A 75 12.98 -1.91 -6.06
CA LYS A 75 13.74 -3.11 -6.48
C LYS A 75 13.25 -4.42 -5.86
N ASN A 76 12.52 -4.37 -4.73
CA ASN A 76 11.99 -5.56 -4.06
C ASN A 76 10.70 -6.08 -4.73
N MET A 77 10.14 -5.34 -5.69
CA MET A 77 8.95 -5.78 -6.41
C MET A 77 9.29 -6.92 -7.36
N SER A 78 8.54 -8.00 -7.27
CA SER A 78 8.56 -9.09 -8.22
C SER A 78 7.20 -9.76 -8.19
N VAL A 79 6.89 -10.56 -9.21
CA VAL A 79 5.66 -11.36 -9.20
C VAL A 79 5.59 -12.24 -7.94
N GLY A 80 6.71 -12.89 -7.59
CA GLY A 80 6.79 -13.75 -6.40
C GLY A 80 6.65 -13.00 -5.08
N SER A 81 7.26 -11.82 -4.93
CA SER A 81 7.14 -11.03 -3.70
C SER A 81 5.73 -10.46 -3.51
N ILE A 82 5.06 -10.02 -4.58
CA ILE A 82 3.64 -9.62 -4.51
C ILE A 82 2.76 -10.80 -4.06
N TRP A 83 2.97 -12.00 -4.60
CA TRP A 83 2.22 -13.18 -4.19
C TRP A 83 2.46 -13.54 -2.73
N SER A 84 3.73 -13.52 -2.31
CA SER A 84 4.11 -13.80 -0.93
C SER A 84 3.50 -12.80 0.05
N ALA A 85 3.47 -11.51 -0.31
CA ALA A 85 2.85 -10.47 0.51
C ALA A 85 1.33 -10.67 0.64
N ILE A 86 0.63 -10.98 -0.47
CA ILE A 86 -0.80 -11.30 -0.46
C ILE A 86 -1.09 -12.53 0.41
N ASP A 87 -0.34 -13.62 0.24
CA ASP A 87 -0.54 -14.86 0.99
C ASP A 87 -0.29 -14.67 2.48
N THR A 88 0.79 -13.97 2.83
CA THR A 88 1.12 -13.66 4.23
C THR A 88 0.02 -12.84 4.88
N ALA A 89 -0.46 -11.80 4.19
CA ALA A 89 -1.50 -10.94 4.71
C ALA A 89 -2.85 -11.63 4.89
N ILE A 90 -3.25 -12.47 3.93
CA ILE A 90 -4.48 -13.26 4.04
C ILE A 90 -4.37 -14.24 5.22
N LEU A 91 -3.26 -14.96 5.36
CA LEU A 91 -3.05 -15.90 6.46
C LEU A 91 -3.14 -15.21 7.82
N GLU A 92 -2.52 -14.04 7.96
CA GLU A 92 -2.55 -13.28 9.20
C GLU A 92 -3.96 -12.80 9.55
N VAL A 93 -4.71 -12.26 8.60
CA VAL A 93 -6.11 -11.84 8.82
C VAL A 93 -7.00 -13.03 9.17
N MET A 94 -6.86 -14.16 8.47
CA MET A 94 -7.62 -15.37 8.76
C MET A 94 -7.32 -15.94 10.15
N SER A 95 -6.08 -15.81 10.63
CA SER A 95 -5.70 -16.28 11.98
C SER A 95 -6.35 -15.47 13.11
N ARG A 96 -6.70 -14.20 12.86
CA ARG A 96 -7.29 -13.28 13.83
C ARG A 96 -8.83 -13.36 13.87
N ALA A 97 -9.47 -14.04 12.91
CA ALA A 97 -10.93 -14.12 12.80
C ALA A 97 -11.48 -15.45 13.36
N PRO A 98 -12.33 -15.44 14.41
CA PRO A 98 -12.79 -16.66 15.09
C PRO A 98 -13.87 -17.47 14.35
N SER A 99 -14.22 -17.17 13.08
CA SER A 99 -15.20 -17.98 12.33
C SER A 99 -14.94 -18.01 10.81
N PRO A 100 -15.18 -19.16 10.14
CA PRO A 100 -15.10 -19.29 8.70
C PRO A 100 -16.37 -18.76 8.05
N GLN A 101 -16.62 -17.45 8.14
CA GLN A 101 -17.55 -16.81 7.23
C GLN A 101 -16.76 -16.42 5.98
N SER A 102 -17.28 -16.77 4.81
CA SER A 102 -16.79 -16.35 3.50
C SER A 102 -16.89 -14.83 3.40
N ARG A 103 -15.95 -14.12 4.03
CA ARG A 103 -15.83 -12.67 3.99
C ARG A 103 -14.93 -12.32 2.82
N THR A 104 -15.44 -11.52 1.89
CA THR A 104 -14.61 -10.78 0.95
C THR A 104 -13.75 -9.80 1.74
N VAL A 105 -12.44 -9.87 1.55
CA VAL A 105 -11.48 -8.90 2.10
C VAL A 105 -10.94 -8.03 0.98
N THR A 106 -10.64 -6.79 1.32
CA THR A 106 -10.03 -5.81 0.41
C THR A 106 -8.55 -5.68 0.71
N ILE A 107 -7.72 -5.69 -0.33
CA ILE A 107 -6.27 -5.55 -0.23
C ILE A 107 -5.86 -4.35 -1.09
N GLU A 108 -5.19 -3.37 -0.49
CA GLU A 108 -4.50 -2.33 -1.24
C GLU A 108 -3.03 -2.69 -1.41
N LEU A 109 -2.59 -2.77 -2.67
CA LEU A 109 -1.18 -2.86 -3.04
C LEU A 109 -0.70 -1.48 -3.45
N MET A 110 0.15 -0.87 -2.62
CA MET A 110 0.79 0.40 -2.93
C MET A 110 1.97 0.20 -3.88
N VAL A 111 2.01 1.04 -4.92
CA VAL A 111 2.99 0.98 -6.00
C VAL A 111 3.33 2.39 -6.49
N HIS A 112 4.47 2.53 -7.16
CA HIS A 112 4.98 3.76 -7.76
C HIS A 112 5.45 3.59 -9.22
N PRO A 113 4.64 2.96 -10.10
CA PRO A 113 5.06 2.67 -11.47
C PRO A 113 5.31 3.95 -12.26
N GLY A 114 6.33 3.93 -13.11
CA GLY A 114 6.53 5.00 -14.08
C GLY A 114 7.90 4.99 -14.74
N TYR A 115 8.02 5.74 -15.83
CA TYR A 115 9.30 6.01 -16.45
C TYR A 115 10.10 7.00 -15.58
N PRO A 116 11.42 6.82 -15.45
CA PRO A 116 12.29 7.79 -14.79
C PRO A 116 12.14 9.17 -15.42
N SER A 117 11.95 10.18 -14.57
CA SER A 117 12.03 11.57 -15.02
C SER A 117 13.45 11.94 -15.43
N VAL A 118 13.59 12.82 -16.41
CA VAL A 118 14.91 13.26 -16.92
C VAL A 118 15.01 14.78 -16.71
N PRO A 119 15.97 15.27 -15.89
CA PRO A 119 16.20 16.70 -15.73
C PRO A 119 16.43 17.40 -17.07
N PRO A 120 15.96 18.66 -17.26
CA PRO A 120 15.30 19.50 -16.26
C PRO A 120 13.77 19.32 -16.23
N VAL A 121 13.21 18.34 -16.94
CA VAL A 121 11.76 18.19 -17.11
C VAL A 121 11.18 17.33 -15.99
N GLY A 122 10.12 17.84 -15.35
CA GLY A 122 9.41 17.17 -14.25
C GLY A 122 9.64 17.84 -12.90
N GLY A 123 9.09 17.24 -11.86
CA GLY A 123 9.12 17.77 -10.50
C GLY A 123 8.25 19.02 -10.28
N CYS A 124 8.34 19.58 -9.08
CA CYS A 124 7.55 20.74 -8.65
C CYS A 124 8.43 21.99 -8.44
N GLY A 125 9.19 22.38 -9.48
CA GLY A 125 9.94 23.64 -9.51
C GLY A 125 11.45 23.47 -9.68
N GLU A 126 12.07 22.61 -8.87
CA GLU A 126 13.55 22.40 -8.87
C GLU A 126 14.01 21.26 -9.81
N GLY A 127 13.09 20.70 -10.60
CA GLY A 127 13.31 19.47 -11.36
C GLY A 127 12.88 18.22 -10.58
N PRO A 128 13.00 17.03 -11.17
CA PRO A 128 12.60 15.78 -10.52
C PRO A 128 13.56 15.40 -9.37
N ASP A 129 13.02 14.90 -8.27
CA ASP A 129 13.82 14.35 -7.16
C ASP A 129 14.41 12.96 -7.51
N ASP A 130 15.27 12.45 -6.63
CA ASP A 130 15.93 11.13 -6.81
C ASP A 130 14.92 10.00 -6.97
N PHE A 131 13.79 10.09 -6.24
CA PHE A 131 12.71 9.12 -6.34
C PHE A 131 12.07 9.11 -7.73
N SER A 132 11.75 10.30 -8.27
CA SER A 132 11.14 10.45 -9.59
C SER A 132 12.06 9.98 -10.73
N GLN A 133 13.37 10.13 -10.54
CA GLN A 133 14.43 9.68 -11.46
C GLN A 133 14.78 8.19 -11.31
N SER A 134 14.20 7.49 -10.33
CA SER A 134 14.57 6.11 -10.02
C SER A 134 14.12 5.13 -11.11
N TRP A 135 15.05 4.29 -11.57
CA TRP A 135 14.78 3.13 -12.43
C TRP A 135 13.93 2.07 -11.73
N GLU A 136 13.84 2.09 -10.41
CA GLU A 136 12.98 1.17 -9.66
C GLU A 136 11.50 1.39 -9.99
N ARG A 137 11.09 2.62 -10.33
CA ARG A 137 9.72 2.90 -10.82
C ARG A 137 9.41 2.20 -12.14
N LEU A 138 10.40 2.10 -13.04
CA LEU A 138 10.24 1.36 -14.29
C LEU A 138 10.18 -0.14 -14.03
N HIS A 139 10.99 -0.63 -13.10
CA HIS A 139 10.98 -2.02 -12.68
C HIS A 139 9.63 -2.43 -12.07
N GLU A 140 9.03 -1.58 -11.22
CA GLU A 140 7.67 -1.79 -10.72
C GLU A 140 6.65 -1.83 -11.86
N LEU A 141 6.68 -0.84 -12.77
CA LEU A 141 5.79 -0.81 -13.95
C LEU A 141 5.90 -2.10 -14.77
N GLN A 142 7.12 -2.52 -15.08
CA GLN A 142 7.40 -3.73 -15.85
C GLN A 142 6.92 -4.99 -15.12
N THR A 143 6.97 -5.01 -13.78
CA THR A 143 6.46 -6.13 -12.99
C THR A 143 4.93 -6.17 -12.98
N LEU A 144 4.27 -5.02 -12.83
CA LEU A 144 2.81 -4.93 -12.74
C LEU A 144 2.10 -5.30 -14.06
N ILE A 145 2.75 -5.13 -15.21
CA ILE A 145 2.20 -5.51 -16.52
C ILE A 145 2.45 -6.98 -16.90
N LYS A 146 3.11 -7.77 -16.05
CA LYS A 146 3.41 -9.18 -16.32
C LYS A 146 2.13 -10.03 -16.38
N PRO A 147 1.90 -10.82 -17.46
CA PRO A 147 0.74 -11.71 -17.56
C PRO A 147 0.63 -12.72 -16.40
N GLU A 148 1.75 -13.11 -15.82
CA GLU A 148 1.84 -14.02 -14.69
C GLU A 148 1.11 -13.46 -13.45
N LEU A 149 1.22 -12.15 -13.21
CA LEU A 149 0.55 -11.49 -12.10
C LEU A 149 -0.98 -11.49 -12.29
N GLN A 150 -1.45 -11.19 -13.51
CA GLN A 150 -2.87 -11.28 -13.85
C GLN A 150 -3.43 -12.70 -13.73
N SER A 151 -2.62 -13.69 -14.13
CA SER A 151 -3.00 -15.10 -14.04
C SER A 151 -3.14 -15.54 -12.59
N HIS A 152 -2.27 -15.05 -11.71
CA HIS A 152 -2.35 -15.30 -10.28
C HIS A 152 -3.60 -14.70 -9.64
N TYR A 153 -3.93 -13.44 -9.95
CA TYR A 153 -5.16 -12.82 -9.45
C TYR A 153 -6.40 -13.65 -9.82
N LYS A 154 -6.49 -14.10 -11.08
CA LYS A 154 -7.59 -14.99 -11.52
C LYS A 154 -7.60 -16.32 -10.76
N ALA A 155 -6.45 -16.97 -10.62
CA ALA A 155 -6.33 -18.25 -9.92
C ALA A 155 -6.73 -18.18 -8.44
N ARG A 156 -6.52 -17.02 -7.80
CA ARG A 156 -6.87 -16.76 -6.40
C ARG A 156 -8.23 -16.07 -6.21
N ASN A 157 -9.03 -15.93 -7.28
CA ASN A 157 -10.30 -15.20 -7.26
C ASN A 157 -10.18 -13.76 -6.72
N ILE A 158 -9.05 -13.11 -7.00
CA ILE A 158 -8.79 -11.71 -6.67
C ILE A 158 -9.33 -10.85 -7.79
N GLN A 159 -10.23 -9.93 -7.43
CA GLN A 159 -10.77 -8.93 -8.35
C GLN A 159 -10.05 -7.59 -8.12
N LEU A 160 -9.44 -7.07 -9.20
CA LEU A 160 -8.96 -5.69 -9.19
C LEU A 160 -10.15 -4.73 -9.22
N CYS A 161 -10.15 -3.75 -8.33
CA CYS A 161 -11.21 -2.76 -8.20
C CYS A 161 -10.62 -1.39 -7.83
N SER A 162 -11.45 -0.36 -7.91
CA SER A 162 -11.14 0.99 -7.46
C SER A 162 -11.85 1.31 -6.14
N PHE A 163 -11.46 2.38 -5.44
CA PHE A 163 -12.18 2.85 -4.25
C PHE A 163 -13.66 3.21 -4.51
N LYS A 164 -14.07 3.42 -5.77
CA LYS A 164 -15.47 3.65 -6.14
C LYS A 164 -16.32 2.38 -6.05
N ASP A 165 -15.69 1.22 -6.14
CA ASP A 165 -16.35 -0.09 -6.13
C ASP A 165 -16.53 -0.64 -4.69
N LEU A 166 -16.08 0.10 -3.67
CA LEU A 166 -16.13 -0.24 -2.23
C LEU A 166 -17.14 0.65 -1.47
#